data_AF-A0A9E7J8L7-F1
#
_entry.id   AF-A0A9E7J8L7-F1
#
_cell.length_a   1.000
_cell.length_b   1.000
_cell.length_c   1.000
_cell.angle_alpha   90.00
_cell.angle_beta   90.00
_cell.angle_gamma   90.00
#
_symmetry.space_group_name_H-M   'P 1'
#
loop_
_entity.id
_entity.type
_entity.pdbx_description
1 polymer ?
#
loop_
_entity_poly.entity_id
_entity_poly.type
_entity_poly.pdbx_seq_one_letter_code
_entity_poly.pdbx_strand_id
1 'polypeptide(L)'
;MSKHAGKGESEWEEVGGMVPVGRSLQGEKVILVPYMREHVPTYHRWMQDPALLAATASEPLTLDQEYQVHGSWTQDPLKHTFILLDKQLIQGGFVPGNPHVEAMVGDVNIYMNDPDDLHIAEIEIMIAEPTR
;
A
#
# COMPACT_ATOMS: atom_id res chain seq x y z
N MET A 1 16.97 -27.48 -43.82
CA MET A 1 17.88 -26.52 -43.16
C MET A 1 17.16 -25.18 -43.05
N SER A 2 16.65 -24.83 -41.88
CA SER A 2 16.53 -23.42 -41.49
C SER A 2 16.64 -23.34 -39.97
N LYS A 3 17.45 -22.39 -39.51
CA LYS A 3 18.10 -22.35 -38.19
C LYS A 3 17.18 -21.79 -37.12
N HIS A 4 17.45 -22.21 -35.89
CA HIS A 4 16.94 -21.65 -34.63
C HIS A 4 17.60 -20.31 -34.26
N ALA A 5 16.83 -19.53 -33.48
CA ALA A 5 17.20 -18.72 -32.31
C ALA A 5 17.82 -17.31 -32.44
N GLY A 6 17.30 -16.43 -31.58
CA GLY A 6 17.86 -15.13 -31.13
C GLY A 6 16.74 -14.14 -30.79
N LYS A 7 16.22 -14.12 -29.53
CA LYS A 7 16.43 -13.10 -28.47
C LYS A 7 16.00 -11.68 -28.90
N GLY A 8 15.02 -11.06 -28.23
CA GLY A 8 15.23 -10.27 -27.00
C GLY A 8 15.75 -8.89 -27.44
N GLU A 9 15.17 -7.75 -27.14
CA GLU A 9 14.46 -7.25 -25.96
C GLU A 9 13.51 -6.16 -26.47
N SER A 10 12.26 -6.07 -25.96
CA SER A 10 11.50 -4.83 -26.15
C SER A 10 11.94 -3.87 -25.06
N GLU A 11 12.81 -2.93 -25.44
CA GLU A 11 13.11 -1.74 -24.66
C GLU A 11 11.78 -1.03 -24.33
N TRP A 12 11.38 -1.08 -23.07
CA TRP A 12 10.41 -0.11 -22.56
C TRP A 12 11.21 1.16 -22.30
N GLU A 13 11.16 2.07 -23.26
CA GLU A 13 11.62 3.44 -23.07
C GLU A 13 10.97 4.00 -21.80
N GLU A 14 11.78 4.57 -20.92
CA GLU A 14 11.35 5.47 -19.84
C GLU A 14 10.68 6.70 -20.47
N VAL A 15 9.43 6.55 -20.87
CA VAL A 15 8.53 7.69 -21.00
C VAL A 15 8.12 8.00 -19.57
N GLY A 16 8.31 9.24 -19.12
CA GLY A 16 7.89 9.76 -17.81
C GLY A 16 6.39 9.63 -17.58
N GLY A 17 5.93 8.39 -17.44
CA GLY A 17 4.58 7.96 -17.28
C GLY A 17 4.27 7.95 -15.81
N MET A 18 3.30 8.76 -15.44
CA MET A 18 2.63 8.69 -14.15
C MET A 18 2.24 7.22 -13.92
N VAL A 19 2.92 6.55 -12.99
CA VAL A 19 2.52 5.21 -12.53
C VAL A 19 1.04 5.32 -12.19
N PRO A 20 0.15 4.42 -12.68
CA PRO A 20 -1.26 4.52 -12.40
C PRO A 20 -1.45 4.59 -10.89
N VAL A 21 -1.78 5.77 -10.38
CA VAL A 21 -2.09 5.94 -8.97
C VAL A 21 -3.34 5.11 -8.75
N GLY A 22 -3.26 4.07 -7.91
CA GLY A 22 -4.41 3.24 -7.59
C GLY A 22 -5.62 4.11 -7.21
N ARG A 23 -6.83 3.65 -7.54
CA ARG A 23 -8.02 4.45 -7.25
C ARG A 23 -8.24 4.51 -5.73
N SER A 24 -8.62 5.68 -5.23
CA SER A 24 -9.10 5.82 -3.86
C SER A 24 -10.56 5.40 -3.72
N LEU A 25 -10.93 4.88 -2.55
CA LEU A 25 -12.30 4.50 -2.21
C LEU A 25 -12.80 5.39 -1.07
N GLN A 26 -13.90 6.11 -1.30
CA GLN A 26 -14.47 7.02 -0.29
C GLN A 26 -15.68 6.37 0.37
N GLY A 27 -15.57 6.08 1.67
CA GLY A 27 -16.68 5.67 2.52
C GLY A 27 -17.36 6.86 3.18
N GLU A 28 -18.24 6.64 4.16
CA GLU A 28 -18.89 7.73 4.90
C GLU A 28 -17.90 8.49 5.78
N LYS A 29 -17.10 7.77 6.57
CA LYS A 29 -16.17 8.33 7.56
C LYS A 29 -14.71 8.33 7.12
N VAL A 30 -14.34 7.41 6.24
CA VAL A 30 -12.94 7.14 5.90
C VAL A 30 -12.72 7.17 4.39
N ILE A 31 -11.48 7.37 3.99
CA ILE A 31 -11.03 7.23 2.60
C ILE A 31 -9.88 6.23 2.58
N LEU A 32 -9.95 5.24 1.70
CA LEU A 32 -8.83 4.36 1.39
C LEU A 32 -8.05 4.96 0.24
N VAL A 33 -6.76 5.20 0.43
CA VAL A 33 -5.83 5.65 -0.62
C VAL A 33 -4.76 4.58 -0.84
N PRO A 34 -4.20 4.43 -2.06
CA PRO A 34 -3.09 3.51 -2.26
C PRO A 34 -1.94 3.78 -1.30
N TYR A 35 -1.22 2.73 -0.89
CA TYR A 35 -0.03 2.89 -0.06
C TYR A 35 1.12 3.53 -0.86
N MET A 36 1.39 4.80 -0.58
CA MET A 36 2.42 5.62 -1.24
C MET A 36 3.70 5.67 -0.41
N ARG A 37 4.81 5.99 -1.07
CA ARG A 37 6.12 6.07 -0.42
C ARG A 37 6.14 7.10 0.73
N GLU A 38 5.37 8.17 0.62
CA GLU A 38 5.21 9.24 1.60
C GLU A 38 4.55 8.79 2.90
N HIS A 39 3.85 7.65 2.88
CA HIS A 39 3.20 7.08 4.07
C HIS A 39 4.18 6.28 4.94
N VAL A 40 5.28 5.79 4.37
CA VAL A 40 6.26 4.91 5.04
C VAL A 40 6.78 5.48 6.37
N PRO A 41 7.15 6.78 6.50
CA PRO A 41 7.61 7.31 7.77
C PRO A 41 6.57 7.26 8.90
N THR A 42 5.28 7.49 8.59
CA THR A 42 4.21 7.38 9.58
C THR A 42 3.92 5.92 9.91
N TYR A 43 3.88 5.05 8.90
CA TYR A 43 3.73 3.61 9.10
C TYR A 43 4.84 3.03 9.99
N HIS A 44 6.10 3.38 9.71
CA HIS A 44 7.25 2.99 10.51
C HIS A 44 7.12 3.41 11.98
N ARG A 45 6.61 4.63 12.25
CA ARG A 45 6.34 5.08 13.63
C ARG A 45 5.28 4.21 14.31
N TRP A 46 4.23 3.81 13.62
CA TRP A 46 3.23 2.89 14.17
C TRP A 46 3.84 1.52 14.47
N MET A 47 4.68 1.00 13.58
CA MET A 47 5.39 -0.27 13.75
C MET A 47 6.54 -0.23 14.76
N GLN A 48 6.68 0.86 15.54
CA GLN A 48 7.48 0.87 16.77
C GLN A 48 6.66 0.54 18.02
N ASP A 49 5.32 0.49 17.94
CA ASP A 49 4.45 0.15 19.07
C ASP A 49 4.41 -1.37 19.28
N PRO A 50 4.85 -1.90 20.44
CA PRO A 50 4.79 -3.33 20.73
C PRO A 50 3.37 -3.93 20.67
N ALA A 51 2.33 -3.16 20.98
CA ALA A 51 0.95 -3.64 20.93
C ALA A 51 0.49 -3.84 19.48
N LEU A 52 0.85 -2.92 18.58
CA LEU A 52 0.54 -3.04 17.15
C LEU A 52 1.35 -4.17 16.51
N LEU A 53 2.64 -4.29 16.83
CA LEU A 53 3.48 -5.39 16.38
C LEU A 53 2.90 -6.75 16.79
N ALA A 54 2.49 -6.90 18.05
CA ALA A 54 1.87 -8.13 18.55
C ALA A 54 0.53 -8.42 17.87
N ALA A 55 -0.32 -7.40 17.67
CA ALA A 55 -1.65 -7.57 17.06
C ALA A 55 -1.58 -7.93 15.57
N THR A 56 -0.53 -7.49 14.88
CA THR A 56 -0.28 -7.74 13.45
C THR A 56 0.70 -8.89 13.21
N ALA A 57 1.14 -9.59 14.28
CA ALA A 57 2.19 -10.62 14.22
C ALA A 57 3.44 -10.18 13.44
N SER A 58 3.80 -8.91 13.55
CA SER A 58 4.91 -8.29 12.83
C SER A 58 6.13 -8.12 13.74
N GLU A 59 7.30 -8.06 13.11
CA GLU A 59 8.57 -7.73 13.76
C GLU A 59 8.96 -6.28 13.44
N PRO A 60 9.64 -5.57 14.36
CA PRO A 60 10.07 -4.21 14.10
C PRO A 60 11.14 -4.19 13.00
N LEU A 61 10.99 -3.27 12.07
CA LEU A 61 11.93 -3.05 10.96
C LEU A 61 12.62 -1.69 11.10
N THR A 62 13.78 -1.55 10.47
CA THR A 62 14.38 -0.22 10.24
C THR A 62 13.60 0.54 9.19
N LEU A 63 13.68 1.88 9.18
CA LEU A 63 13.00 2.70 8.18
C LEU A 63 13.40 2.31 6.73
N ASP A 64 14.67 1.96 6.50
CA ASP A 64 15.12 1.53 5.17
C ASP A 64 14.50 0.17 4.77
N GLN A 65 14.32 -0.74 5.72
CA GLN A 65 13.61 -2.01 5.50
C GLN A 65 12.13 -1.77 5.20
N GLU A 66 11.48 -0.82 5.87
CA GLU A 66 10.09 -0.45 5.58
C GLU A 66 9.93 0.07 4.15
N TYR A 67 10.88 0.83 3.63
CA TYR A 67 10.88 1.23 2.22
C TYR A 67 11.05 0.05 1.25
N GLN A 68 11.81 -0.98 1.63
CA GLN A 68 11.95 -2.21 0.83
C GLN A 68 10.64 -3.02 0.84
N VAL A 69 10.00 -3.13 2.00
CA VAL A 69 8.69 -3.79 2.16
C VAL A 69 7.59 -3.05 1.41
N HIS A 70 7.56 -1.72 1.45
CA HIS A 70 6.68 -0.90 0.63
C HIS A 70 6.83 -1.22 -0.86
N GLY A 71 8.07 -1.31 -1.35
CA GLY A 71 8.36 -1.67 -2.74
C GLY A 71 7.84 -3.06 -3.09
N SER A 72 8.08 -4.07 -2.25
CA SER A 72 7.61 -5.43 -2.52
C SER A 72 6.09 -5.54 -2.52
N TRP A 73 5.39 -4.87 -1.60
CA TRP A 73 3.94 -4.91 -1.50
C TRP A 73 3.23 -4.17 -2.64
N THR A 74 3.75 -3.01 -3.05
CA THR A 74 3.12 -2.21 -4.10
C THR A 74 3.34 -2.76 -5.51
N GLN A 75 4.33 -3.64 -5.68
CA GLN A 75 4.63 -4.31 -6.95
C GLN A 75 4.00 -5.71 -7.06
N ASP A 76 3.44 -6.25 -5.99
CA ASP A 76 2.79 -7.55 -5.99
C ASP A 76 1.38 -7.45 -6.58
N PRO A 77 1.09 -8.11 -7.72
CA PRO A 77 -0.23 -8.05 -8.35
C PRO A 77 -1.32 -8.78 -7.55
N LEU A 78 -0.95 -9.61 -6.57
CA LEU A 78 -1.87 -10.36 -5.71
C LEU A 78 -2.05 -9.70 -4.34
N LYS A 79 -1.41 -8.55 -4.10
CA LYS A 79 -1.58 -7.76 -2.88
C LYS A 79 -2.05 -6.35 -3.21
N HIS A 80 -3.01 -5.87 -2.43
CA HIS A 80 -3.43 -4.47 -2.47
C HIS A 80 -3.40 -3.89 -1.07
N THR A 81 -2.48 -2.95 -0.85
CA THR A 81 -2.38 -2.21 0.41
C THR A 81 -2.94 -0.79 0.24
N PHE A 82 -3.85 -0.42 1.12
CA PHE A 82 -4.41 0.91 1.22
C PHE A 82 -4.10 1.50 2.58
N ILE A 83 -3.85 2.80 2.61
CA ILE A 83 -3.84 3.58 3.84
C ILE A 83 -5.24 4.12 4.10
N LEU A 84 -5.66 4.01 5.36
CA LEU A 84 -6.96 4.45 5.84
C LEU A 84 -6.83 5.87 6.38
N LEU A 85 -7.57 6.80 5.78
CA LEU A 85 -7.62 8.20 6.17
C LEU A 85 -8.91 8.50 6.93
N ASP A 86 -8.83 9.25 8.02
CA ASP A 86 -9.99 9.87 8.65
C ASP A 86 -10.37 11.17 7.92
N LYS A 87 -11.58 11.22 7.37
CA LYS A 87 -12.08 12.39 6.62
C LYS A 87 -12.09 13.68 7.43
N GLN A 88 -12.27 13.60 8.75
CA GLN A 88 -12.32 14.77 9.61
C GLN A 88 -10.95 15.44 9.80
N LEU A 89 -9.86 14.69 9.56
CA LEU A 89 -8.50 15.18 9.70
C LEU A 89 -7.97 15.84 8.42
N ILE A 90 -8.61 15.59 7.27
CA ILE A 90 -8.20 16.17 5.98
C ILE A 90 -8.50 17.67 5.96
N GLN A 91 -7.45 18.48 5.87
CA GLN A 91 -7.56 19.93 5.78
C GLN A 91 -7.73 20.38 4.33
N GLY A 92 -8.67 21.28 4.06
CA GLY A 92 -8.88 21.84 2.71
C GLY A 92 -9.56 20.89 1.71
N GLY A 93 -10.01 19.71 2.16
CA GLY A 93 -10.75 18.74 1.35
C GLY A 93 -9.86 17.70 0.67
N PHE A 94 -10.48 16.57 0.29
CA PHE A 94 -9.75 15.45 -0.30
C PHE A 94 -9.37 15.71 -1.76
N VAL A 95 -8.07 15.60 -2.07
CA VAL A 95 -7.51 15.65 -3.43
C VAL A 95 -6.98 14.25 -3.79
N PRO A 96 -7.53 13.57 -4.82
CA PRO A 96 -7.02 12.28 -5.26
C PRO A 96 -5.55 12.34 -5.66
N GLY A 97 -4.77 11.34 -5.25
CA GLY A 97 -3.33 11.25 -5.53
C GLY A 97 -2.43 12.05 -4.59
N ASN A 98 -2.99 12.91 -3.74
CA ASN A 98 -2.25 13.44 -2.59
C ASN A 98 -2.24 12.38 -1.47
N PRO A 99 -1.10 12.13 -0.79
CA PRO A 99 -1.01 11.14 0.27
C PRO A 99 -1.84 11.47 1.53
N HIS A 100 -2.12 12.74 1.83
CA HIS A 100 -2.82 13.19 3.05
C HIS A 100 -2.27 12.53 4.33
N VAL A 101 -0.95 12.60 4.52
CA VAL A 101 -0.22 11.94 5.62
C VAL A 101 -0.77 12.37 7.00
N GLU A 102 -1.26 13.61 7.12
CA GLU A 102 -1.85 14.17 8.34
C GLU A 102 -3.15 13.49 8.78
N ALA A 103 -3.82 12.77 7.87
CA ALA A 103 -5.09 12.13 8.11
C ALA A 103 -5.00 10.59 8.23
N MET A 104 -3.80 10.03 8.16
CA MET A 104 -3.54 8.60 8.31
C MET A 104 -3.98 8.10 9.69
N VAL A 105 -4.75 7.02 9.74
CA VAL A 105 -5.19 6.40 11.00
C VAL A 105 -5.05 4.87 11.03
N GLY A 106 -4.71 4.25 9.90
CA GLY A 106 -4.52 2.81 9.79
C GLY A 106 -4.27 2.37 8.37
N ASP A 107 -4.43 1.07 8.11
CA ASP A 107 -4.29 0.48 6.78
C ASP A 107 -5.27 -0.68 6.55
N VAL A 108 -5.36 -1.09 5.29
CA VAL A 108 -6.09 -2.27 4.82
C VAL A 108 -5.19 -3.03 3.85
N ASN A 109 -4.89 -4.27 4.16
CA ASN A 109 -4.17 -5.18 3.26
C ASN A 109 -5.16 -6.22 2.71
N ILE A 110 -5.17 -6.37 1.40
CA ILE A 110 -5.99 -7.37 0.70
C ILE A 110 -5.05 -8.32 -0.01
N TYR A 111 -5.22 -9.62 0.24
CA TYR A 111 -4.41 -10.68 -0.35
C TYR A 111 -5.28 -11.61 -1.18
N MET A 112 -4.93 -11.77 -2.46
CA MET A 112 -5.52 -12.74 -3.37
C MET A 112 -4.80 -14.08 -3.22
N ASN A 113 -4.93 -14.70 -2.04
CA ASN A 113 -4.09 -15.82 -1.61
C ASN A 113 -4.64 -17.22 -1.92
N ASP A 114 -5.84 -17.32 -2.49
CA ASP A 114 -6.37 -18.59 -2.98
C ASP A 114 -5.91 -18.82 -4.44
N PRO A 115 -4.96 -19.74 -4.69
CA PRO A 115 -4.45 -20.01 -6.03
C PRO A 115 -5.47 -20.72 -6.93
N ASP A 116 -6.51 -21.34 -6.34
CA ASP A 116 -7.55 -22.07 -7.05
C ASP A 116 -8.77 -21.17 -7.35
N ASP A 117 -8.97 -20.08 -6.59
CA ASP A 117 -10.04 -19.09 -6.83
C ASP A 117 -9.64 -17.62 -6.56
N LEU A 118 -9.30 -16.89 -7.62
CA LEU A 118 -8.99 -15.46 -7.56
C LEU A 118 -10.18 -14.54 -7.23
N HIS A 119 -11.38 -15.07 -6.96
CA HIS A 119 -12.51 -14.27 -6.45
C HIS A 119 -12.57 -14.24 -4.91
N ILE A 120 -11.74 -15.02 -4.23
CA ILE A 120 -11.59 -15.02 -2.78
C ILE A 120 -10.38 -14.17 -2.40
N ALA A 121 -10.54 -13.35 -1.36
CA ALA A 121 -9.48 -12.53 -0.82
C ALA A 121 -9.51 -12.54 0.71
N GLU A 122 -8.33 -12.55 1.31
CA GLU A 122 -8.14 -12.26 2.72
C GLU A 122 -7.95 -10.77 2.92
N ILE A 123 -8.62 -10.20 3.93
CA ILE A 123 -8.55 -8.78 4.24
C ILE A 123 -8.08 -8.63 5.69
N GLU A 124 -6.97 -7.93 5.87
CA GLU A 124 -6.43 -7.53 7.17
C GLU A 124 -6.59 -6.02 7.33
N ILE A 125 -6.97 -5.59 8.54
CA ILE A 125 -7.20 -4.17 8.86
C ILE A 125 -6.48 -3.84 10.15
N MET A 126 -5.65 -2.79 10.13
CA MET A 126 -5.06 -2.19 11.32
C MET A 126 -5.61 -0.78 11.51
N ILE A 127 -6.00 -0.45 12.74
CA ILE A 127 -6.23 0.93 13.17
C ILE A 127 -5.11 1.27 14.15
N ALA A 128 -4.23 2.17 13.75
CA ALA A 128 -3.00 2.49 14.48
C ALA A 128 -3.15 3.71 15.37
N GLU A 129 -3.95 4.70 14.95
CA GLU A 129 -4.20 5.88 15.78
C GLU A 129 -5.30 5.60 16.81
N PRO A 130 -5.10 5.99 18.08
CA PRO A 130 -6.11 5.80 19.11
C PRO A 130 -7.35 6.66 18.87
N THR A 131 -8.50 6.21 19.39
CA THR A 131 -9.73 7.00 19.39
C THR A 131 -9.49 8.34 20.08
N ARG A 132 -9.80 9.44 19.39
CA ARG A 132 -9.81 10.79 19.99
C ARG A 132 -11.12 11.08 20.69
#